data_AF-A0A9D8KEK8-F1
#
_entry.id   AF-A0A9D8KEK8-F1
#
_cell.length_a   1.000
_cell.length_b   1.000
_cell.length_c   1.000
_cell.angle_alpha   90.00
_cell.angle_beta   90.00
_cell.angle_gamma   90.00
#
_symmetry.space_group_name_H-M   'P 1'
#
loop_
_entity.id
_entity.type
_entity.pdbx_description
1 polymer ?
#
loop_
_entity_poly.entity_id
_entity_poly.type
_entity_poly.pdbx_seq_one_letter_code
_entity_poly.pdbx_strand_id
1 'polypeptide(L)' 'MFAKVKFTDGETRTYAKVWRIKIVGDFIVIRRMGRRSVTVPGREIRWVQLGKEKRIDQKDFVKGVTL' A
#
# COMPACT_ATOMS: atom_id res chain seq x y z
N MET A 1 0.17 11.15 8.03
CA MET A 1 0.56 10.69 6.68
C MET A 1 -0.59 9.95 6.01
N PHE A 2 -0.62 9.88 4.69
CA PHE A 2 -1.64 9.16 3.91
C PHE A 2 -0.97 8.18 2.94
N ALA A 3 -1.69 7.14 2.52
CA ALA A 3 -1.26 6.28 1.43
C ALA A 3 -2.24 6.36 0.26
N LYS A 4 -1.72 6.39 -0.96
CA LYS A 4 -2.51 6.20 -2.18
C LYS A 4 -2.21 4.81 -2.73
N VAL A 5 -3.25 4.08 -3.09
CA VAL A 5 -3.14 2.74 -3.69
C VAL A 5 -3.89 2.77 -5.00
N LYS A 6 -3.20 2.49 -6.10
CA LYS A 6 -3.80 2.32 -7.42
C LYS A 6 -4.01 0.85 -7.68
N PHE A 7 -5.23 0.49 -8.01
CA PHE A 7 -5.61 -0.86 -8.33
C PHE A 7 -5.47 -1.15 -9.82
N THR A 8 -5.40 -2.43 -10.17
CA THR A 8 -5.25 -2.89 -11.56
C THR A 8 -6.47 -2.57 -12.42
N ASP A 9 -7.66 -2.49 -11.81
CA ASP A 9 -8.93 -2.09 -12.43
C ASP A 9 -9.03 -0.58 -12.73
N GLY A 10 -8.04 0.21 -12.28
CA GLY A 10 -8.03 1.66 -12.46
C GLY A 10 -8.55 2.44 -11.25
N GLU A 11 -9.08 1.80 -10.21
CA GLU A 11 -9.52 2.49 -8.98
C GLU A 11 -8.31 3.07 -8.23
N THR A 12 -8.47 4.24 -7.61
CA THR A 12 -7.46 4.79 -6.68
C THR A 12 -8.07 5.05 -5.32
N ARG A 13 -7.60 4.34 -4.30
CA ARG A 13 -8.03 4.55 -2.91
C ARG A 13 -7.00 5.36 -2.15
N THR A 14 -7.48 6.30 -1.34
CA THR A 14 -6.66 7.07 -0.41
C THR A 14 -6.96 6.65 1.02
N TYR A 15 -5.92 6.23 1.74
CA TYR A 15 -5.98 5.86 3.15
C TYR A 15 -5.37 6.96 3.99
N ALA A 16 -6.15 7.56 4.90
CA ALA A 16 -5.67 8.56 5.85
C ALA A 16 -5.07 7.93 7.11
N LYS A 17 -4.28 8.72 7.84
CA LYS A 17 -3.62 8.34 9.11
C LYS A 17 -2.78 7.06 8.98
N VAL A 18 -2.10 6.86 7.87
CA VAL A 18 -1.20 5.70 7.66
C VAL A 18 0.09 5.93 8.45
N TRP A 19 0.51 4.91 9.18
CA TRP A 19 1.78 4.90 9.94
C TRP A 19 2.85 4.07 9.22
N ARG A 20 2.45 2.99 8.54
CA ARG A 20 3.36 2.06 7.86
C ARG A 20 2.62 1.27 6.78
N ILE A 21 3.31 0.95 5.70
CA ILE A 21 2.88 -0.04 4.70
C ILE A 21 3.88 -1.17 4.70
N LYS A 22 3.41 -2.41 4.85
CA LYS A 22 4.26 -3.61 4.81
C LYS A 22 3.79 -4.51 3.69
N ILE A 23 4.71 -4.99 2.87
CA ILE A 23 4.44 -6.00 1.86
C ILE A 23 4.89 -7.35 2.43
N VAL A 24 3.98 -8.32 2.47
CA VAL A 24 4.18 -9.65 3.04
C VAL A 24 3.69 -10.68 2.05
N GLY A 25 4.62 -11.34 1.36
CA GLY A 25 4.30 -12.25 0.25
C GLY A 25 3.43 -11.55 -0.78
N ASP A 26 2.24 -12.12 -1.03
CA ASP A 26 1.28 -11.63 -2.02
C ASP A 26 0.33 -10.54 -1.48
N PHE A 27 0.59 -9.97 -0.30
CA PHE A 27 -0.30 -9.02 0.35
C PHE A 27 0.40 -7.72 0.73
N ILE A 28 -0.37 -6.62 0.68
CA ILE A 28 0.01 -5.34 1.26
C ILE A 28 -0.82 -5.10 2.51
N VAL A 29 -0.13 -4.76 3.60
CA VAL A 29 -0.73 -4.41 4.88
C VAL A 29 -0.50 -2.92 5.14
N ILE A 30 -1.57 -2.15 5.14
CA ILE A 30 -1.58 -0.72 5.43
C ILE A 30 -1.98 -0.53 6.90
N ARG A 31 -1.01 -0.21 7.74
CA ARG A 31 -1.24 0.06 9.17
C ARG A 31 -1.62 1.53 9.37
N ARG A 32 -2.77 1.76 10.00
CA ARG A 32 -3.32 3.09 10.25
C ARG A 32 -3.30 3.42 11.75
N MET A 33 -2.96 4.65 12.12
CA MET A 33 -2.98 5.11 13.50
C MET A 33 -4.42 5.22 14.02
N GLY A 34 -4.69 4.59 15.17
CA GLY A 34 -6.01 4.63 15.82
C GLY A 34 -7.14 4.02 14.99
N ARG A 35 -6.82 3.20 13.97
CA ARG A 35 -7.79 2.53 13.10
C ARG A 35 -7.32 1.11 12.78
N ARG A 36 -8.26 0.24 12.38
CA ARG A 36 -7.92 -1.11 11.92
C ARG A 36 -6.96 -1.06 10.72
N SER A 37 -6.02 -1.99 10.67
CA SER A 37 -5.18 -2.22 9.50
C SER A 37 -6.03 -2.64 8.30
N VAL A 38 -5.56 -2.35 7.10
CA VAL A 38 -6.17 -2.81 5.84
C VAL A 38 -5.20 -3.76 5.18
N THR A 39 -5.67 -4.95 4.82
CA THR A 39 -4.91 -5.91 4.02
C THR A 39 -5.52 -5.95 2.62
N VAL A 40 -4.68 -5.88 1.61
CA VAL A 40 -5.10 -5.91 0.20
C VAL A 40 -4.21 -6.90 -0.55
N PRO A 41 -4.76 -7.74 -1.44
CA PRO A 41 -3.94 -8.57 -2.32
C PRO A 41 -3.04 -7.72 -3.22
N GLY A 42 -1.74 -7.96 -3.18
CA GLY A 42 -0.74 -7.25 -3.99
C GLY A 42 -0.94 -7.45 -5.49
N ARG A 43 -1.55 -8.57 -5.92
CA ARG A 43 -1.92 -8.84 -7.32
C ARG A 43 -2.95 -7.85 -7.88
N GLU A 44 -3.76 -7.25 -7.01
CA GLU A 44 -4.80 -6.28 -7.39
C GLU A 44 -4.27 -4.84 -7.37
N ILE A 45 -3.02 -4.64 -6.93
CA ILE A 45 -2.41 -3.32 -6.76
C ILE A 45 -1.38 -3.09 -7.85
N ARG A 46 -1.54 -1.99 -8.58
CA ARG A 46 -0.59 -1.52 -9.60
C ARG A 46 0.59 -0.78 -8.97
N TRP A 47 0.30 0.09 -7.99
CA TRP A 47 1.31 0.77 -7.19
C TRP A 47 0.74 1.27 -5.87
N VAL A 48 1.62 1.45 -4.90
CA VAL A 48 1.33 2.08 -3.62
C VAL A 48 2.28 3.25 -3.38
N GLN A 49 1.76 4.34 -2.83
CA GLN A 49 2.53 5.52 -2.49
C GLN A 49 2.24 5.92 -1.04
N LEU A 50 3.29 6.14 -0.25
CA LEU A 50 3.18 6.69 1.10
C LEU A 50 3.60 8.16 1.08
N GLY A 51 2.71 9.05 1.49
CA GLY A 51 2.94 10.50 1.46
C GLY A 51 3.20 11.04 0.05
N LYS A 52 4.13 11.99 -0.07
CA LYS A 52 4.52 12.62 -1.36
C LYS A 52 5.83 12.07 -1.94
N GLU A 53 6.54 11.20 -1.23
CA GLU A 53 7.96 10.96 -1.50
C GLU A 53 8.26 9.59 -2.10
N LYS A 54 7.49 8.53 -1.78
CA LYS A 54 7.86 7.17 -2.15
C LYS A 54 6.70 6.37 -2.72
N ARG A 55 6.79 6.04 -4.00
CA ARG A 55 5.92 5.11 -4.73
C ARG A 55 6.67 3.80 -4.96
N ILE A 56 5.98 2.68 -4.77
CA ILE A 56 6.43 1.33 -5.09
C ILE A 56 5.44 0.74 -6.09
N ASP A 57 5.95 0.26 -7.21
CA ASP A 57 5.17 -0.46 -8.21
C ASP A 57 5.07 -1.94 -7.88
N GLN A 58 4.03 -2.60 -8.39
CA GLN A 58 3.71 -4.00 -8.11
C GLN A 58 4.90 -4.96 -8.29
N LYS A 59 5.72 -4.74 -9.32
CA LYS A 59 6.91 -5.55 -9.63
C LYS A 59 7.92 -5.62 -8.49
N ASP A 60 7.93 -4.63 -7.61
CA ASP A 60 8.88 -4.53 -6.50
C ASP A 60 8.32 -5.17 -5.21
N PHE A 61 7.08 -5.66 -5.22
CA PHE A 61 6.44 -6.26 -4.05
C PHE A 61 7.09 -7.58 -3.62
N VAL A 62 7.67 -8.32 -4.57
CA VAL A 62 8.35 -9.60 -4.34
C VAL A 62 9.58 -9.50 -3.42
N LYS A 63 10.13 -8.29 -3.25
CA LYS A 63 11.34 -8.05 -2.43
C LYS A 63 11.04 -7.85 -0.94
N GLY A 64 9.76 -7.87 -0.53
CA GLY A 64 9.37 -7.61 0.85
C GLY A 64 9.71 -6.18 1.27
N VAL A 65 8.89 -5.21 0.86
CA VAL A 65 9.17 -3.79 1.12
C VAL A 65 8.38 -3.25 2.31
N THR A 66 8.98 -2.35 3.07
CA THR A 66 8.32 -1.56 4.10
C THR A 66 8.46 -0.06 3.78
N LEU A 67 7.34 0.65 3.80
CA LEU A 67 7.26 2.11 3.71
C LEU A 67 6.76 2.69 5.04
#